data_AF-A0A167H1H3-F1
#
_entry.id   AF-A0A167H1H3-F1
#
_cell.length_a   1.000
_cell.length_b   1.000
_cell.length_c   1.000
_cell.angle_alpha   90.00
_cell.angle_beta   90.00
_cell.angle_gamma   90.00
#
_symmetry.space_group_name_H-M   'P 1'
#
loop_
_entity.id
_entity.type
_entity.pdbx_description
1 polymer ?
#
loop_
_entity_poly.entity_id
_entity_poly.type
_entity_poly.pdbx_seq_one_letter_code
_entity_poly.pdbx_strand_id
1 'polypeptide(L)'
;MVLLRDVILKFKRGVGLFGTCSGFFGMVEAQGRGTLHCHMLVWIAGNPSPSVLRQRIVEDDQFKARMFTWLEKMISCEFPGQTAVTVEANGALPMPRLARDAIDPRSTPGPQVRDYRHVAEFWDAFRLHVSALVERCNWHEHKMTCWKHLKRGEEPSDEKCRMRIDGSTRSCTDIDPETGSIRLRRLHPRINEYNPVIMFLLKCNMDIQYVGSGEEAKAALFYITDYITKPTLRAHVGISALAFAIQKNNEKYETADTDMSAEEARSLVNKMVNQMMSRQEVSHQQIMSYYVGEGDCYTSHKFRCLTWGSFDRYVS
;
A
#
# COMPACT_ATOMS: atom_id res chain seq x y z
N MET A 1 8.65 -1.71 -20.54
CA MET A 1 8.08 -1.69 -19.18
C MET A 1 7.31 -0.38 -19.01
N VAL A 2 6.02 -0.45 -18.69
CA VAL A 2 5.20 0.75 -18.45
C VAL A 2 5.35 1.13 -16.98
N LEU A 3 6.02 2.25 -16.69
CA LEU A 3 6.20 2.70 -15.32
C LEU A 3 4.99 3.50 -14.85
N LEU A 4 4.55 3.23 -13.62
CA LEU A 4 3.45 3.94 -12.96
C LEU A 4 3.68 5.46 -13.01
N ARG A 5 4.91 5.92 -12.77
CA ARG A 5 5.27 7.35 -12.81
C ARG A 5 5.07 8.00 -14.19
N ASP A 6 5.29 7.24 -15.27
CA ASP A 6 5.35 7.77 -16.63
C ASP A 6 3.99 7.72 -17.33
N VAL A 7 3.18 6.70 -17.04
CA VAL A 7 1.88 6.48 -17.70
C VAL A 7 0.69 6.83 -16.82
N ILE A 8 0.70 6.42 -15.55
CA ILE A 8 -0.42 6.68 -14.63
C ILE A 8 -0.30 8.09 -14.05
N LEU A 9 0.84 8.42 -13.44
CA LEU A 9 1.04 9.74 -12.80
C LEU A 9 1.44 10.84 -13.78
N LYS A 10 2.08 10.45 -14.90
CA LYS A 10 2.68 11.38 -15.88
C LYS A 10 3.52 12.47 -15.20
N PHE A 11 4.33 12.09 -14.21
CA PHE A 11 5.13 13.04 -13.42
C PHE A 11 6.08 13.83 -14.32
N LYS A 12 6.00 15.16 -14.27
CA LYS A 12 6.70 16.10 -15.18
C LYS A 12 6.41 15.89 -16.68
N ARG A 13 5.32 15.20 -17.03
CA ARG A 13 4.87 14.90 -18.41
C ARG A 13 3.42 15.35 -18.65
N GLY A 14 2.93 16.28 -17.84
CA GLY A 14 1.58 16.84 -17.93
C GLY A 14 0.59 16.23 -16.93
N VAL A 15 -0.69 16.24 -17.29
CA VAL A 15 -1.78 15.74 -16.44
C VAL A 15 -1.85 14.21 -16.53
N GLY A 16 -1.72 13.54 -15.37
CA GLY A 16 -1.91 12.10 -15.20
C GLY A 16 -3.33 11.74 -14.78
N LEU A 17 -3.53 10.47 -14.43
CA LEU A 17 -4.83 9.91 -14.06
C LEU A 17 -5.52 10.70 -12.93
N PHE A 18 -4.78 10.96 -11.85
CA PHE A 18 -5.28 11.69 -10.69
C PHE A 18 -5.21 13.21 -10.82
N GLY A 19 -4.64 13.73 -11.91
CA GLY A 19 -4.32 15.15 -12.07
C GLY A 19 -2.83 15.40 -12.26
N THR A 20 -2.40 16.65 -12.05
CA THR A 20 -0.98 17.03 -12.15
C THR A 20 -0.21 16.56 -10.92
N CYS A 21 0.64 15.54 -11.08
CA CYS A 21 1.48 15.04 -9.98
C CYS A 21 2.64 16.02 -9.70
N SER A 22 2.70 16.54 -8.48
CA SER A 22 3.79 17.42 -8.00
C SER A 22 4.90 16.66 -7.26
N GLY A 23 4.58 15.47 -6.76
CA GLY A 23 5.54 14.60 -6.11
C GLY A 23 4.96 13.22 -5.83
N PHE A 24 5.84 12.27 -5.57
CA PHE A 24 5.51 10.94 -5.08
C PHE A 24 6.70 10.35 -4.30
N PHE A 25 6.38 9.44 -3.38
CA PHE A 25 7.31 8.60 -2.67
C PHE A 25 6.66 7.23 -2.47
N GLY A 26 7.34 6.15 -2.85
CA GLY A 26 6.87 4.79 -2.60
C GLY A 26 7.98 3.89 -2.10
N MET A 27 7.62 2.96 -1.22
CA MET A 27 8.51 1.92 -0.68
C MET A 27 7.99 0.55 -1.12
N VAL A 28 8.88 -0.29 -1.62
CA VAL A 28 8.61 -1.67 -2.04
C VAL A 28 9.17 -2.63 -1.01
N GLU A 29 8.31 -3.50 -0.48
CA GLU A 29 8.71 -4.58 0.41
C GLU A 29 8.33 -5.95 -0.17
N ALA A 30 9.10 -6.99 0.14
CA ALA A 30 8.56 -8.35 0.03
C ALA A 30 7.67 -8.63 1.24
N GLN A 31 6.48 -9.12 0.93
CA GLN A 31 5.62 -9.73 1.94
C GLN A 31 5.97 -11.21 2.09
N GLY A 32 5.42 -11.87 3.12
CA GLY A 32 5.87 -13.19 3.58
C GLY A 32 5.94 -14.31 2.53
N ARG A 33 5.23 -14.21 1.39
CA ARG A 33 5.32 -15.17 0.27
C ARG A 33 6.31 -14.76 -0.83
N GLY A 34 7.16 -13.77 -0.57
CA GLY A 34 8.13 -13.21 -1.51
C GLY A 34 7.54 -12.23 -2.54
N THR A 35 6.23 -11.99 -2.52
CA THR A 35 5.55 -11.05 -3.43
C THR A 35 5.89 -9.61 -3.07
N LEU A 36 6.19 -8.80 -4.08
CA LEU A 36 6.43 -7.37 -3.90
C LEU A 36 5.13 -6.64 -3.62
N HIS A 37 5.19 -5.70 -2.68
CA HIS A 37 4.08 -4.85 -2.30
C HIS A 37 4.60 -3.42 -2.13
N CYS A 38 3.84 -2.44 -2.62
CA CYS A 38 4.25 -1.05 -2.63
C CYS A 38 3.31 -0.21 -1.78
N HIS A 39 3.87 0.56 -0.84
CA HIS A 39 3.18 1.64 -0.14
C HIS A 39 3.62 2.97 -0.74
N MET A 40 2.68 3.81 -1.19
CA MET A 40 3.03 5.03 -1.94
C MET A 40 2.17 6.23 -1.54
N LEU A 41 2.80 7.39 -1.37
CA LEU A 41 2.15 8.70 -1.39
C LEU A 41 2.32 9.35 -2.74
N VAL A 42 1.23 9.97 -3.20
CA VAL A 42 1.21 10.78 -4.42
C VAL A 42 0.62 12.13 -4.07
N TRP A 43 1.38 13.19 -4.35
CA TRP A 43 0.94 14.57 -4.18
C TRP A 43 0.41 15.08 -5.51
N ILE A 44 -0.84 15.54 -5.50
CA ILE A 44 -1.52 16.13 -6.65
C ILE A 44 -1.60 17.64 -6.44
N ALA A 45 -1.12 18.39 -7.44
CA ALA A 45 -1.11 19.84 -7.43
C ALA A 45 -2.53 20.42 -7.41
N GLY A 46 -2.69 21.57 -6.75
CA GLY A 46 -3.97 22.28 -6.66
C GLY A 46 -4.86 21.88 -5.48
N ASN A 47 -4.45 20.89 -4.68
CA ASN A 47 -5.15 20.59 -3.43
C ASN A 47 -4.92 21.73 -2.41
N PRO A 48 -5.99 22.31 -1.84
CA PRO A 48 -5.87 23.24 -0.73
C PRO A 48 -5.35 22.53 0.53
N SER A 49 -4.92 23.30 1.53
CA SER A 49 -4.62 22.72 2.84
C SER A 49 -5.87 22.07 3.44
N PRO A 50 -5.75 21.06 4.31
CA PRO A 50 -6.90 20.37 4.90
C PRO A 50 -7.95 21.31 5.53
N SER A 51 -7.52 22.37 6.21
CA SER A 51 -8.42 23.35 6.82
C SER A 51 -9.21 24.14 5.77
N VAL A 52 -8.53 24.61 4.71
CA VAL A 52 -9.16 25.33 3.61
C VAL A 52 -10.05 24.41 2.79
N LEU A 53 -9.65 23.14 2.62
CA LEU A 53 -10.46 22.13 1.95
C LEU A 53 -11.79 21.95 2.67
N ARG A 54 -11.73 21.71 3.99
CA ARG A 54 -12.92 21.54 4.83
C ARG A 54 -13.83 22.76 4.78
N GLN A 55 -13.26 23.96 4.89
CA GLN A 55 -14.01 25.20 4.79
C GLN A 55 -14.74 25.30 3.45
N ARG A 56 -14.05 25.09 2.33
CA ARG A 56 -14.66 25.15 0.99
C ARG A 56 -15.74 24.11 0.75
N ILE A 57 -15.56 22.90 1.28
CA ILE A 57 -16.58 21.86 1.18
C ILE A 57 -17.87 22.26 1.92
N VAL A 58 -17.75 23.01 3.03
CA VAL A 58 -18.92 23.49 3.81
C VAL A 58 -19.56 24.73 3.17
N GLU A 59 -18.75 25.65 2.65
CA GLU A 59 -19.21 26.96 2.17
C GLU A 59 -19.64 26.97 0.68
N ASP A 60 -19.11 26.06 -0.14
CA ASP A 60 -19.34 26.02 -1.59
C ASP A 60 -19.84 24.63 -2.03
N ASP A 61 -21.16 24.50 -2.17
CA ASP A 61 -21.82 23.28 -2.65
C ASP A 61 -21.36 22.85 -4.05
N GLN A 62 -20.99 23.79 -4.93
CA GLN A 62 -20.49 23.44 -6.25
C GLN A 62 -19.08 22.86 -6.17
N PHE A 63 -18.23 23.41 -5.30
CA PHE A 63 -16.91 22.84 -5.02
C PHE A 63 -17.03 21.44 -4.43
N LYS A 64 -17.89 21.26 -3.43
CA LYS A 64 -18.20 19.95 -2.84
C LYS A 64 -18.65 18.94 -3.89
N ALA A 65 -19.61 19.29 -4.73
CA ALA A 65 -20.12 18.42 -5.80
C ALA A 65 -19.04 18.04 -6.82
N ARG A 66 -18.21 19.01 -7.26
CA ARG A 66 -17.09 18.74 -8.18
C ARG A 66 -16.05 17.81 -7.55
N MET A 67 -15.73 18.02 -6.28
CA MET A 67 -14.77 17.20 -5.55
C MET A 67 -15.27 15.76 -5.39
N PHE A 68 -16.52 15.57 -4.96
CA PHE A 68 -17.11 14.25 -4.79
C PHE A 68 -17.20 13.51 -6.13
N THR A 69 -17.62 14.22 -7.19
CA THR A 69 -17.62 13.67 -8.55
C THR A 69 -16.22 13.23 -8.99
N TRP A 70 -15.18 14.01 -8.66
CA TRP A 70 -13.81 13.64 -8.97
C TRP A 70 -13.37 12.39 -8.18
N LEU A 71 -13.62 12.35 -6.87
CA LEU A 71 -13.28 11.20 -6.02
C LEU A 71 -13.95 9.91 -6.50
N GLU A 72 -15.26 9.96 -6.78
CA GLU A 72 -16.03 8.79 -7.24
C GLU A 72 -15.64 8.30 -8.64
N LYS A 73 -15.00 9.16 -9.45
CA LYS A 73 -14.40 8.76 -10.73
C LYS A 73 -13.02 8.13 -10.57
N MET A 74 -12.28 8.52 -9.53
CA MET A 74 -10.91 8.08 -9.30
C MET A 74 -10.84 6.81 -8.46
N ILE A 75 -11.76 6.64 -7.51
CA ILE A 75 -11.76 5.56 -6.53
C ILE A 75 -13.13 4.90 -6.55
N SER A 76 -13.13 3.60 -6.85
CA SER A 76 -14.30 2.73 -6.88
C SER A 76 -14.20 1.68 -5.80
N CYS A 77 -15.36 1.30 -5.24
CA CYS A 77 -15.55 0.22 -4.29
C CYS A 77 -16.69 -0.71 -4.77
N GLU A 78 -16.83 -0.83 -6.08
CA GLU A 78 -17.94 -1.52 -6.76
C GLU A 78 -17.48 -2.10 -8.09
N PHE A 79 -18.32 -2.92 -8.72
CA PHE A 79 -18.07 -3.35 -10.08
C PHE A 79 -18.29 -2.23 -11.10
N PRO A 80 -17.53 -2.19 -12.21
CA PRO A 80 -17.77 -1.26 -13.30
C PRO A 80 -19.23 -1.28 -13.78
N GLY A 81 -19.90 -0.12 -13.72
CA GLY A 81 -21.29 0.05 -14.15
C GLY A 81 -22.34 -0.29 -13.07
N GLN A 82 -21.93 -0.72 -11.88
CA GLN A 82 -22.83 -0.90 -10.75
C GLN A 82 -23.35 0.45 -10.26
N THR A 83 -24.67 0.56 -10.05
CA THR A 83 -25.34 1.79 -9.59
C THR A 83 -26.07 1.62 -8.27
N ALA A 84 -26.52 0.41 -7.95
CA ALA A 84 -27.19 0.09 -6.70
C ALA A 84 -26.24 -0.48 -5.65
N VAL A 85 -26.55 -0.23 -4.37
CA VAL A 85 -25.83 -0.83 -3.25
C VAL A 85 -26.12 -2.33 -3.16
N THR A 86 -25.09 -3.12 -2.88
CA THR A 86 -25.18 -4.53 -2.55
C THR A 86 -25.46 -4.67 -1.06
N VAL A 87 -26.47 -5.47 -0.69
CA VAL A 87 -26.84 -5.71 0.71
C VAL A 87 -26.54 -7.15 1.09
N GLU A 88 -25.89 -7.33 2.23
CA GLU A 88 -25.53 -8.65 2.77
C GLU A 88 -26.62 -9.16 3.72
N ALA A 89 -27.73 -9.66 3.16
CA ALA A 89 -28.87 -10.09 3.97
C ALA A 89 -28.58 -11.29 4.88
N ASN A 90 -27.63 -12.16 4.49
CA ASN A 90 -27.32 -13.41 5.18
C ASN A 90 -25.86 -13.47 5.66
N GLY A 91 -25.30 -12.32 6.03
CA GLY A 91 -23.89 -12.18 6.41
C GLY A 91 -22.94 -12.01 5.21
N ALA A 92 -21.64 -11.98 5.52
CA ALA A 92 -20.57 -11.63 4.58
C ALA A 92 -20.63 -12.42 3.27
N LEU A 93 -20.60 -11.73 2.14
CA LEU A 93 -20.56 -12.36 0.82
C LEU A 93 -19.20 -13.04 0.62
N PRO A 94 -19.18 -14.35 0.31
CA PRO A 94 -17.94 -15.06 0.06
C PRO A 94 -17.31 -14.59 -1.24
N MET A 95 -15.97 -14.63 -1.31
CA MET A 95 -15.26 -14.34 -2.55
C MET A 95 -15.67 -15.35 -3.63
N PRO A 96 -16.07 -14.90 -4.83
CA PRO A 96 -16.31 -15.78 -5.96
C PRO A 96 -15.10 -16.68 -6.23
N ARG A 97 -15.34 -17.99 -6.30
CA ARG A 97 -14.28 -18.96 -6.60
C ARG A 97 -14.17 -19.17 -8.09
N LEU A 98 -12.94 -19.11 -8.60
CA LEU A 98 -12.65 -19.47 -9.98
C LEU A 98 -12.88 -20.98 -10.17
N ALA A 99 -13.57 -21.35 -11.25
CA ALA A 99 -13.71 -22.76 -11.64
C ALA A 99 -12.33 -23.38 -11.92
N ARG A 100 -12.22 -24.71 -11.78
CA ARG A 100 -10.93 -25.42 -11.90
C ARG A 100 -10.29 -25.30 -13.29
N ASP A 101 -11.11 -25.18 -14.31
CA ASP A 101 -10.77 -25.07 -15.73
C ASP A 101 -10.76 -23.62 -16.25
N ALA A 102 -11.22 -22.67 -15.43
CA ALA A 102 -11.26 -21.27 -15.83
C ALA A 102 -9.86 -20.63 -15.77
N ILE A 103 -9.58 -19.80 -16.76
CA ILE A 103 -8.31 -19.07 -16.86
C ILE A 103 -8.32 -17.91 -15.85
N ASP A 104 -7.23 -17.76 -15.09
CA ASP A 104 -7.09 -16.64 -14.18
C ASP A 104 -7.03 -15.32 -14.97
N PRO A 105 -7.91 -14.34 -14.69
CA PRO A 105 -8.00 -13.09 -15.46
C PRO A 105 -6.70 -12.26 -15.38
N ARG A 106 -5.85 -12.49 -14.37
CA ARG A 106 -4.55 -11.82 -14.26
C ARG A 106 -3.56 -12.28 -15.33
N SER A 107 -3.72 -13.51 -15.83
CA SER A 107 -2.86 -14.12 -16.85
C SER A 107 -3.34 -13.83 -18.28
N THR A 108 -4.58 -13.39 -18.47
CA THR A 108 -5.10 -13.06 -19.80
C THR A 108 -4.70 -11.65 -20.21
N PRO A 109 -4.35 -11.39 -21.48
CA PRO A 109 -4.15 -10.02 -21.96
C PRO A 109 -5.47 -9.23 -21.86
N GLY A 110 -5.37 -7.95 -21.51
CA GLY A 110 -6.57 -7.09 -21.51
C GLY A 110 -6.98 -6.73 -22.95
N PRO A 111 -8.26 -6.44 -23.20
CA PRO A 111 -8.74 -5.98 -24.51
C PRO A 111 -7.92 -4.81 -25.04
N GLN A 112 -7.63 -4.78 -26.34
CA GLN A 112 -6.99 -3.65 -26.99
C GLN A 112 -8.00 -2.88 -27.82
N VAL A 113 -7.94 -1.55 -27.81
CA VAL A 113 -8.86 -0.69 -28.58
C VAL A 113 -8.86 -1.06 -30.07
N ARG A 114 -7.70 -1.43 -30.62
CA ARG A 114 -7.52 -1.82 -32.03
C ARG A 114 -8.28 -3.09 -32.44
N ASP A 115 -8.69 -3.91 -31.48
CA ASP A 115 -9.36 -5.18 -31.72
C ASP A 115 -10.88 -5.01 -31.94
N TYR A 116 -11.40 -3.78 -31.75
CA TYR A 116 -12.82 -3.48 -31.84
C TYR A 116 -13.11 -2.47 -32.95
N ARG A 117 -14.24 -2.67 -33.64
CA ARG A 117 -14.69 -1.75 -34.70
C ARG A 117 -15.30 -0.48 -34.09
N HIS A 118 -16.01 -0.63 -32.97
CA HIS A 118 -16.64 0.47 -32.27
C HIS A 118 -16.04 0.62 -30.86
N VAL A 119 -15.71 1.86 -30.48
CA VAL A 119 -15.12 2.17 -29.17
C VAL A 119 -16.03 1.74 -28.00
N ALA A 120 -17.35 1.73 -28.21
CA ALA A 120 -18.29 1.24 -27.21
C ALA A 120 -18.06 -0.25 -26.86
N GLU A 121 -17.81 -1.10 -27.85
CA GLU A 121 -17.54 -2.53 -27.66
C GLU A 121 -16.25 -2.75 -26.86
N PHE A 122 -15.23 -1.93 -27.10
CA PHE A 122 -14.02 -1.93 -26.29
C PHE A 122 -14.34 -1.62 -24.82
N TRP A 123 -15.17 -0.60 -24.55
CA TRP A 123 -15.51 -0.25 -23.18
C TRP A 123 -16.32 -1.34 -22.48
N ASP A 124 -17.17 -2.06 -23.21
CA ASP A 124 -17.90 -3.20 -22.67
C ASP A 124 -16.95 -4.33 -22.29
N ALA A 125 -16.02 -4.66 -23.18
CA ALA A 125 -14.97 -5.65 -22.90
C ALA A 125 -14.04 -5.23 -21.76
N PHE A 126 -13.68 -3.94 -21.70
CA PHE A 126 -12.88 -3.38 -20.61
C PHE A 126 -13.60 -3.55 -19.27
N ARG A 127 -14.89 -3.20 -19.19
CA ARG A 127 -15.68 -3.36 -17.96
C ARG A 127 -15.75 -4.82 -17.53
N LEU A 128 -16.00 -5.75 -18.45
CA LEU A 128 -16.03 -7.18 -18.16
C LEU A 128 -14.67 -7.69 -17.63
N HIS A 129 -13.58 -7.29 -18.28
CA HIS A 129 -12.23 -7.68 -17.85
C HIS A 129 -11.88 -7.11 -16.48
N VAL A 130 -12.18 -5.82 -16.23
CA VAL A 130 -11.94 -5.20 -14.93
C VAL A 130 -12.81 -5.83 -13.85
N SER A 131 -14.07 -6.16 -14.11
CA SER A 131 -14.91 -6.90 -13.14
C SER A 131 -14.25 -8.20 -12.71
N ALA A 132 -13.78 -9.02 -13.66
CA ALA A 132 -13.10 -10.28 -13.36
C ALA A 132 -11.80 -10.07 -12.55
N LEU A 133 -11.04 -9.02 -12.86
CA LEU A 133 -9.85 -8.65 -12.08
C LEU A 133 -10.21 -8.18 -10.67
N VAL A 134 -11.26 -7.38 -10.50
CA VAL A 134 -11.72 -6.88 -9.20
C VAL A 134 -12.18 -8.01 -8.31
N GLU A 135 -12.99 -8.95 -8.83
CA GLU A 135 -13.38 -10.17 -8.12
C GLU A 135 -12.16 -10.95 -7.62
N ARG A 136 -11.12 -11.05 -8.47
CA ARG A 136 -9.94 -11.85 -8.17
C ARG A 136 -8.95 -11.18 -7.22
N CYS A 137 -8.78 -9.87 -7.35
CA CYS A 137 -7.70 -9.10 -6.75
C CYS A 137 -8.16 -8.19 -5.61
N ASN A 138 -9.37 -7.64 -5.69
CA ASN A 138 -9.84 -6.58 -4.79
C ASN A 138 -11.03 -7.00 -3.93
N TRP A 139 -11.48 -8.26 -4.03
CA TRP A 139 -12.41 -8.82 -3.07
C TRP A 139 -11.75 -9.09 -1.72
N HIS A 140 -12.30 -8.50 -0.67
CA HIS A 140 -11.90 -8.70 0.70
C HIS A 140 -12.68 -9.85 1.32
N GLU A 141 -11.95 -10.87 1.75
CA GLU A 141 -12.45 -11.96 2.57
C GLU A 141 -11.68 -11.92 3.88
N HIS A 142 -12.39 -11.90 5.01
CA HIS A 142 -11.72 -11.83 6.31
C HIS A 142 -10.79 -13.02 6.53
N LYS A 143 -9.56 -12.69 6.93
CA LYS A 143 -8.50 -13.65 7.28
C LYS A 143 -7.93 -13.27 8.64
N MET A 144 -7.09 -14.13 9.21
CA MET A 144 -6.42 -13.86 10.49
C MET A 144 -5.67 -12.52 10.54
N THR A 145 -5.22 -12.00 9.39
CA THR A 145 -4.59 -10.69 9.28
C THR A 145 -5.53 -9.52 9.60
N CYS A 146 -6.84 -9.67 9.41
CA CYS A 146 -7.86 -8.70 9.79
C CYS A 146 -7.92 -8.52 11.31
N TRP A 147 -7.62 -9.59 12.03
CA TRP A 147 -7.76 -9.68 13.48
C TRP A 147 -6.44 -9.44 14.21
N LYS A 148 -5.41 -8.96 13.51
CA LYS A 148 -4.07 -8.70 14.09
C LYS A 148 -4.12 -7.72 15.26
N HIS A 149 -5.05 -6.78 15.25
CA HIS A 149 -5.21 -5.76 16.30
C HIS A 149 -6.35 -6.08 17.28
N LEU A 150 -6.95 -7.27 17.17
CA LEU A 150 -8.00 -7.73 18.07
C LEU A 150 -7.40 -7.92 19.48
N LYS A 151 -8.05 -7.36 20.50
CA LYS A 151 -7.56 -7.51 21.88
C LYS A 151 -7.90 -8.90 22.40
N ARG A 152 -7.16 -9.35 23.41
CA ARG A 152 -7.42 -10.66 24.05
C ARG A 152 -8.84 -10.67 24.63
N GLY A 153 -9.63 -11.67 24.25
CA GLY A 153 -11.03 -11.84 24.69
C GLY A 153 -12.06 -11.09 23.85
N GLU A 154 -11.64 -10.34 22.82
CA GLU A 154 -12.57 -9.79 21.84
C GLU A 154 -12.86 -10.81 20.75
N GLU A 155 -14.13 -10.89 20.34
CA GLU A 155 -14.53 -11.69 19.18
C GLU A 155 -14.29 -10.95 17.86
N PRO A 156 -13.89 -11.67 16.79
CA PRO A 156 -13.80 -11.12 15.44
C PRO A 156 -15.16 -10.62 14.95
N SER A 157 -15.17 -9.42 14.38
CA SER A 157 -16.35 -8.84 13.75
C SER A 157 -15.93 -7.89 12.63
N ASP A 158 -16.84 -7.58 11.72
CA ASP A 158 -16.59 -6.70 10.58
C ASP A 158 -16.11 -5.31 11.02
N GLU A 159 -16.68 -4.76 12.09
CA GLU A 159 -16.30 -3.45 12.65
C GLU A 159 -14.86 -3.42 13.16
N LYS A 160 -14.30 -4.59 13.51
CA LYS A 160 -12.92 -4.73 14.00
C LYS A 160 -11.96 -5.15 12.90
N CYS A 161 -12.39 -5.12 11.64
CA CYS A 161 -11.51 -5.41 10.54
C CYS A 161 -10.39 -4.37 10.46
N ARG A 162 -9.14 -4.83 10.60
CA ARG A 162 -7.95 -3.99 10.38
C ARG A 162 -7.96 -3.25 9.03
N MET A 163 -8.56 -3.84 8.00
CA MET A 163 -8.64 -3.26 6.65
C MET A 163 -9.84 -2.33 6.47
N ARG A 164 -10.62 -2.07 7.54
CA ARG A 164 -11.81 -1.20 7.53
C ARG A 164 -12.91 -1.64 6.55
N ILE A 165 -12.95 -2.93 6.24
CA ILE A 165 -14.05 -3.55 5.50
C ILE A 165 -15.06 -4.06 6.53
N ASP A 166 -16.01 -3.18 6.86
CA ASP A 166 -17.02 -3.37 7.91
C ASP A 166 -18.38 -3.84 7.37
N GLY A 167 -18.47 -4.13 6.07
CA GLY A 167 -19.72 -4.53 5.40
C GLY A 167 -20.67 -3.36 5.09
N SER A 168 -20.34 -2.13 5.46
CA SER A 168 -21.21 -0.97 5.21
C SER A 168 -21.20 -0.55 3.74
N THR A 169 -22.37 -0.18 3.20
CA THR A 169 -22.50 0.41 1.86
C THR A 169 -23.06 1.82 1.92
N ARG A 170 -22.71 2.62 0.92
CA ARG A 170 -23.07 4.04 0.76
C ARG A 170 -23.32 4.33 -0.71
N SER A 171 -24.50 4.87 -1.02
CA SER A 171 -24.90 5.18 -2.40
C SER A 171 -24.19 6.41 -2.98
N CYS A 172 -23.71 7.31 -2.13
CA CYS A 172 -22.97 8.51 -2.51
C CYS A 172 -21.85 8.81 -1.51
N THR A 173 -20.90 9.62 -1.95
CA THR A 173 -19.87 10.20 -1.08
C THR A 173 -20.50 11.26 -0.18
N ASP A 174 -20.15 11.24 1.09
CA ASP A 174 -20.58 12.25 2.06
C ASP A 174 -19.45 12.64 3.01
N ILE A 175 -19.78 13.50 3.98
CA ILE A 175 -18.86 13.92 5.03
C ILE A 175 -19.38 13.33 6.32
N ASP A 176 -18.47 12.73 7.07
CA ASP A 176 -18.75 12.33 8.43
C ASP A 176 -18.99 13.58 9.32
N PRO A 177 -20.17 13.70 9.95
CA PRO A 177 -20.53 14.92 10.68
C PRO A 177 -19.68 15.13 11.95
N GLU A 178 -19.15 14.06 12.54
CA GLU A 178 -18.38 14.13 13.78
C GLU A 178 -16.91 14.44 13.49
N THR A 179 -16.32 13.72 12.54
CA THR A 179 -14.89 13.80 12.23
C THR A 179 -14.56 14.83 11.15
N GLY A 180 -15.53 15.14 10.28
CA GLY A 180 -15.32 15.95 9.08
C GLY A 180 -14.55 15.21 7.98
N SER A 181 -14.36 13.89 8.11
CA SER A 181 -13.69 13.06 7.09
C SER A 181 -14.60 12.79 5.90
N ILE A 182 -14.02 12.57 4.73
CA ILE A 182 -14.79 12.23 3.52
C ILE A 182 -15.02 10.72 3.52
N ARG A 183 -16.28 10.29 3.50
CA ARG A 183 -16.64 8.87 3.37
C ARG A 183 -17.05 8.62 1.93
N LEU A 184 -16.20 7.91 1.21
CA LEU A 184 -16.41 7.61 -0.20
C LEU A 184 -17.66 6.75 -0.42
N ARG A 185 -18.31 6.96 -1.57
CA ARG A 185 -19.32 6.04 -2.10
C ARG A 185 -18.77 4.61 -2.11
N ARG A 186 -19.58 3.67 -1.63
CA ARG A 186 -19.24 2.24 -1.54
C ARG A 186 -20.46 1.42 -1.88
N LEU A 187 -20.58 0.98 -3.12
CA LEU A 187 -21.74 0.17 -3.53
C LEU A 187 -21.57 -1.31 -3.22
N HIS A 188 -20.33 -1.82 -3.10
CA HIS A 188 -20.09 -3.19 -2.70
C HIS A 188 -19.40 -3.27 -1.33
N PRO A 189 -19.93 -4.08 -0.39
CA PRO A 189 -19.44 -4.14 0.99
C PRO A 189 -18.05 -4.78 1.10
N ARG A 190 -17.68 -5.64 0.13
CA ARG A 190 -16.43 -6.43 0.17
C ARG A 190 -15.39 -6.05 -0.88
N ILE A 191 -15.61 -5.03 -1.72
CA ILE A 191 -14.60 -4.61 -2.71
C ILE A 191 -13.75 -3.50 -2.11
N ASN A 192 -12.43 -3.70 -2.05
CA ASN A 192 -11.50 -2.67 -1.61
C ASN A 192 -11.31 -1.58 -2.66
N GLU A 193 -10.99 -0.38 -2.20
CA GLU A 193 -10.78 0.84 -2.98
C GLU A 193 -9.78 0.62 -4.13
N TYR A 194 -10.22 0.84 -5.37
CA TYR A 194 -9.38 0.69 -6.56
C TYR A 194 -9.67 1.74 -7.61
N ASN A 195 -8.79 1.83 -8.61
CA ASN A 195 -9.07 2.57 -9.83
C ASN A 195 -9.18 1.59 -11.01
N PRO A 196 -10.24 1.66 -11.85
CA PRO A 196 -10.44 0.73 -12.96
C PRO A 196 -9.28 0.66 -13.96
N VAL A 197 -8.64 1.79 -14.27
CA VAL A 197 -7.51 1.87 -15.19
C VAL A 197 -6.27 1.25 -14.56
N ILE A 198 -6.00 1.53 -13.30
CA ILE A 198 -4.83 0.94 -12.61
C ILE A 198 -5.02 -0.57 -12.42
N MET A 199 -6.23 -1.02 -12.05
CA MET A 199 -6.56 -2.44 -11.95
C MET A 199 -6.32 -3.16 -13.29
N PHE A 200 -6.78 -2.58 -14.40
CA PHE A 200 -6.56 -3.11 -15.74
C PHE A 200 -5.05 -3.24 -16.09
N LEU A 201 -4.25 -2.23 -15.72
CA LEU A 201 -2.82 -2.18 -16.05
C LEU A 201 -1.95 -3.08 -15.16
N LEU A 202 -2.21 -3.09 -13.84
CA LEU A 202 -1.35 -3.76 -12.86
C LEU A 202 -1.85 -5.15 -12.47
N LYS A 203 -3.16 -5.42 -12.60
CA LYS A 203 -3.80 -6.72 -12.33
C LYS A 203 -3.47 -7.31 -10.97
N CYS A 204 -3.33 -6.44 -9.96
CA CYS A 204 -3.00 -6.81 -8.61
C CYS A 204 -3.92 -6.10 -7.60
N ASN A 205 -3.91 -6.60 -6.37
CA ASN A 205 -4.64 -5.97 -5.27
C ASN A 205 -4.14 -4.54 -5.06
N MET A 206 -5.06 -3.62 -4.80
CA MET A 206 -4.74 -2.24 -4.46
C MET A 206 -5.69 -1.65 -3.43
N ASP A 207 -5.23 -0.59 -2.78
CA ASP A 207 -5.96 0.19 -1.77
C ASP A 207 -5.66 1.68 -2.00
N ILE A 208 -6.53 2.35 -2.75
CA ILE A 208 -6.36 3.79 -3.05
C ILE A 208 -7.17 4.61 -2.06
N GLN A 209 -6.48 5.42 -1.26
CA GLN A 209 -7.14 6.28 -0.28
C GLN A 209 -6.84 7.75 -0.57
N TYR A 210 -7.89 8.58 -0.49
CA TYR A 210 -7.73 10.03 -0.53
C TYR A 210 -7.41 10.54 0.87
N VAL A 211 -6.37 11.36 0.98
CA VAL A 211 -5.93 11.98 2.24
C VAL A 211 -6.34 13.45 2.20
N GLY A 212 -7.48 13.76 2.82
CA GLY A 212 -8.08 15.08 2.78
C GLY A 212 -7.95 15.88 4.08
N SER A 213 -7.75 15.19 5.20
CA SER A 213 -7.65 15.82 6.52
C SER A 213 -6.22 15.85 7.08
N GLY A 214 -5.96 16.74 8.03
CA GLY A 214 -4.66 16.82 8.72
C GLY A 214 -4.36 15.57 9.55
N GLU A 215 -5.38 15.00 10.19
CA GLU A 215 -5.26 13.75 10.96
C GLU A 215 -5.01 12.55 10.03
N GLU A 216 -5.70 12.46 8.89
CA GLU A 216 -5.42 11.43 7.87
C GLU A 216 -4.00 11.59 7.32
N ALA A 217 -3.55 12.80 7.04
CA ALA A 217 -2.19 13.06 6.56
C ALA A 217 -1.14 12.63 7.58
N LYS A 218 -1.35 12.96 8.86
CA LYS A 218 -0.49 12.53 9.96
C LYS A 218 -0.48 11.01 10.08
N ALA A 219 -1.63 10.36 10.04
CA ALA A 219 -1.75 8.91 10.10
C ALA A 219 -1.07 8.22 8.91
N ALA A 220 -1.23 8.75 7.69
CA ALA A 220 -0.58 8.24 6.49
C ALA A 220 0.94 8.39 6.55
N LEU A 221 1.45 9.50 7.10
CA LEU A 221 2.87 9.71 7.32
C LEU A 221 3.45 8.70 8.32
N PHE A 222 2.79 8.47 9.46
CA PHE A 222 3.23 7.45 10.41
C PHE A 222 3.20 6.05 9.80
N TYR A 223 2.10 5.70 9.14
CA TYR A 223 1.95 4.42 8.46
C TYR A 223 3.10 4.18 7.48
N ILE A 224 3.41 5.14 6.61
CA ILE A 224 4.50 4.98 5.63
C ILE A 224 5.87 4.99 6.28
N THR A 225 6.06 5.77 7.34
CA THR A 225 7.31 5.75 8.12
C THR A 225 7.56 4.37 8.72
N ASP A 226 6.52 3.67 9.19
CA ASP A 226 6.65 2.30 9.70
C ASP A 226 7.09 1.31 8.60
N TYR A 227 6.69 1.53 7.35
CA TYR A 227 7.14 0.71 6.22
C TYR A 227 8.55 1.06 5.74
N ILE A 228 8.90 2.35 5.72
CA ILE A 228 10.27 2.80 5.42
C ILE A 228 11.26 2.27 6.46
N THR A 229 10.87 2.31 7.73
CA THR A 229 11.72 1.91 8.86
C THR A 229 11.55 0.44 9.24
N LYS A 230 10.79 -0.34 8.45
CA LYS A 230 10.51 -1.74 8.74
C LYS A 230 11.82 -2.53 8.79
N PRO A 231 12.15 -3.15 9.94
CA PRO A 231 13.43 -3.82 10.08
C PRO A 231 13.49 -5.04 9.16
N THR A 232 14.59 -5.18 8.43
CA THR A 232 14.86 -6.32 7.55
C THR A 232 15.00 -7.63 8.34
N LEU A 233 15.44 -7.55 9.60
CA LEU A 233 15.58 -8.68 10.51
C LEU A 233 14.73 -8.47 11.78
N ARG A 234 13.95 -9.49 12.17
CA ARG A 234 13.19 -9.42 13.43
C ARG A 234 14.15 -9.32 14.61
N ALA A 235 13.83 -8.46 15.58
CA ALA A 235 14.70 -8.20 16.73
C ALA A 235 15.17 -9.46 17.47
N HIS A 236 14.28 -10.43 17.72
CA HIS A 236 14.67 -11.68 18.39
C HIS A 236 15.68 -12.51 17.58
N VAL A 237 15.54 -12.55 16.24
CA VAL A 237 16.50 -13.24 15.37
C VAL A 237 17.84 -12.52 15.38
N GLY A 238 17.81 -11.18 15.34
CA GLY A 238 19.01 -10.34 15.47
C GLY A 238 19.74 -10.58 16.80
N ILE A 239 19.01 -10.58 17.91
CA ILE A 239 19.57 -10.84 19.24
C ILE A 239 20.17 -12.25 19.30
N SER A 240 19.48 -13.27 18.81
CA SER A 240 20.03 -14.64 18.76
C SER A 240 21.29 -14.74 17.90
N ALA A 241 21.33 -14.04 16.76
CA ALA A 241 22.51 -13.98 15.89
C ALA A 241 23.70 -13.30 16.59
N LEU A 242 23.45 -12.19 17.30
CA LEU A 242 24.45 -11.48 18.09
C LEU A 242 24.96 -12.32 19.26
N ALA A 243 24.08 -12.97 20.02
CA ALA A 243 24.45 -13.85 21.12
C ALA A 243 25.34 -15.00 20.64
N PHE A 244 24.99 -15.63 19.52
CA PHE A 244 25.81 -16.66 18.90
C PHE A 244 27.17 -16.13 18.43
N ALA A 245 27.21 -14.93 17.84
CA ALA A 245 28.46 -14.28 17.42
C ALA A 245 29.39 -13.98 18.61
N ILE A 246 28.84 -13.50 19.74
CA ILE A 246 29.59 -13.24 20.98
C ILE A 246 30.14 -14.56 21.54
N GLN A 247 29.30 -15.58 21.69
CA GLN A 247 29.74 -16.89 22.19
C GLN A 247 30.89 -17.45 21.35
N LYS A 248 30.75 -17.43 20.02
CA LYS A 248 31.81 -17.87 19.10
C LYS A 248 33.04 -16.98 19.08
N ASN A 249 32.95 -15.73 19.55
CA ASN A 249 34.12 -14.89 19.72
C ASN A 249 34.86 -15.24 21.01
N ASN A 250 34.14 -15.41 22.11
CA ASN A 250 34.72 -15.79 23.40
C ASN A 250 35.35 -17.20 23.36
N GLU A 251 34.81 -18.13 22.59
CA GLU A 251 35.44 -19.45 22.37
C GLU A 251 36.79 -19.34 21.63
N LYS A 252 36.99 -18.30 20.80
CA LYS A 252 38.21 -18.12 20.00
C LYS A 252 39.30 -17.36 20.76
N TYR A 253 38.90 -16.37 21.54
CA TYR A 253 39.77 -15.57 22.38
C TYR A 253 39.52 -16.05 23.81
N GLU A 254 40.23 -17.10 24.24
CA GLU A 254 40.17 -17.59 25.62
C GLU A 254 40.34 -16.40 26.57
N THR A 255 39.44 -16.26 27.54
CA THR A 255 39.35 -15.11 28.44
C THR A 255 40.63 -14.95 29.26
N ALA A 256 41.58 -14.17 28.77
CA ALA A 256 42.81 -13.82 29.46
C ALA A 256 43.29 -12.42 29.04
N ASP A 257 42.48 -11.39 29.29
CA ASP A 257 42.90 -10.10 29.86
C ASP A 257 41.69 -9.16 29.99
N THR A 258 41.77 -8.20 30.90
CA THR A 258 40.68 -7.26 31.22
C THR A 258 40.34 -6.24 30.12
N ASP A 259 41.16 -6.14 29.06
CA ASP A 259 40.94 -5.23 27.93
C ASP A 259 40.89 -5.98 26.58
N MET A 260 39.77 -5.80 25.88
CA MET A 260 39.55 -6.37 24.54
C MET A 260 40.54 -5.77 23.53
N SER A 261 41.34 -6.62 22.90
CA SER A 261 42.29 -6.18 21.87
C SER A 261 41.56 -5.62 20.63
N ALA A 262 42.23 -4.74 19.87
CA ALA A 262 41.68 -4.22 18.61
C ALA A 262 41.36 -5.33 17.58
N GLU A 263 42.12 -6.43 17.60
CA GLU A 263 41.88 -7.59 16.74
C GLU A 263 40.64 -8.38 17.17
N GLU A 264 40.47 -8.56 18.48
CA GLU A 264 39.29 -9.19 19.05
C GLU A 264 38.02 -8.39 18.76
N ALA A 265 38.08 -7.06 18.93
CA ALA A 265 36.97 -6.15 18.62
C ALA A 265 36.58 -6.22 17.12
N ARG A 266 37.56 -6.20 16.21
CA ARG A 266 37.31 -6.36 14.77
C ARG A 266 36.71 -7.73 14.45
N SER A 267 37.23 -8.80 15.06
CA SER A 267 36.68 -10.16 14.89
C SER A 267 35.23 -10.24 15.36
N LEU A 268 34.91 -9.64 16.50
CA LEU A 268 33.55 -9.61 17.04
C LEU A 268 32.59 -8.89 16.09
N VAL A 269 32.94 -7.68 15.65
CA VAL A 269 32.13 -6.90 14.71
C VAL A 269 31.90 -7.68 13.41
N ASN A 270 32.93 -8.28 12.84
CA ASN A 270 32.81 -9.08 11.62
C ASN A 270 31.89 -10.29 11.81
N LYS A 271 32.00 -11.01 12.93
CA LYS A 271 31.10 -12.13 13.25
C LYS A 271 29.66 -11.66 13.41
N MET A 272 29.43 -10.55 14.13
CA MET A 272 28.10 -9.97 14.30
C MET A 272 27.47 -9.62 12.95
N VAL A 273 28.19 -8.89 12.10
CA VAL A 273 27.70 -8.50 10.75
C VAL A 273 27.41 -9.74 9.91
N ASN A 274 28.33 -10.71 9.84
CA ASN A 274 28.15 -11.92 9.04
C ASN A 274 26.97 -12.78 9.53
N GLN A 275 26.78 -12.90 10.85
CA GLN A 275 25.65 -13.64 11.41
C GLN A 275 24.32 -12.93 11.19
N MET A 276 24.29 -11.59 11.26
CA MET A 276 23.08 -10.83 10.93
C MET A 276 22.73 -10.97 9.45
N MET A 277 23.72 -10.85 8.56
CA MET A 277 23.51 -10.96 7.11
C MET A 277 23.11 -12.37 6.68
N SER A 278 23.72 -13.42 7.23
CA SER A 278 23.40 -14.81 6.85
C SER A 278 21.97 -15.23 7.25
N ARG A 279 21.37 -14.54 8.21
CA ARG A 279 20.00 -14.75 8.68
C ARG A 279 18.98 -13.91 7.90
N GLN A 280 19.42 -13.06 6.97
CA GLN A 280 18.55 -12.26 6.15
C GLN A 280 18.13 -13.05 4.91
N GLU A 281 16.85 -13.41 4.84
CA GLU A 281 16.26 -14.01 3.66
C GLU A 281 15.77 -12.91 2.71
N VAL A 282 16.08 -13.04 1.42
CA VAL A 282 15.64 -12.11 0.37
C VAL A 282 14.91 -12.91 -0.70
N SER A 283 13.72 -12.45 -1.09
CA SER A 283 12.94 -13.15 -2.12
C SER A 283 13.57 -12.99 -3.51
N HIS A 284 13.34 -13.98 -4.36
CA HIS A 284 13.76 -13.90 -5.76
C HIS A 284 13.23 -12.64 -6.45
N GLN A 285 11.97 -12.26 -6.18
CA GLN A 285 11.33 -11.08 -6.74
C GLN A 285 12.00 -9.78 -6.27
N GLN A 286 12.43 -9.69 -5.01
CA GLN A 286 13.19 -8.53 -4.52
C GLN A 286 14.51 -8.39 -5.27
N ILE A 287 15.27 -9.49 -5.38
CA ILE A 287 16.53 -9.51 -6.11
C ILE A 287 16.31 -9.08 -7.57
N MET A 288 15.27 -9.60 -8.22
CA MET A 288 14.95 -9.23 -9.60
C MET A 288 14.57 -7.75 -9.75
N SER A 289 13.87 -7.16 -8.78
CA SER A 289 13.55 -5.71 -8.76
C SER A 289 14.81 -4.84 -8.87
N TYR A 290 15.89 -5.22 -8.18
CA TYR A 290 17.18 -4.55 -8.27
C TYR A 290 17.85 -4.75 -9.64
N TYR A 291 17.80 -5.98 -10.20
CA TYR A 291 18.38 -6.25 -11.52
C TYR A 291 17.67 -5.52 -12.67
N VAL A 292 16.35 -5.35 -12.59
CA VAL A 292 15.58 -4.60 -13.61
C VAL A 292 15.64 -3.09 -13.43
N GLY A 293 16.32 -2.60 -12.38
CA GLY A 293 16.57 -1.17 -12.16
C GLY A 293 15.47 -0.42 -11.40
N GLU A 294 14.51 -1.13 -10.80
CA GLU A 294 13.40 -0.52 -10.05
C GLU A 294 13.74 -0.37 -8.55
N GLY A 295 14.68 -1.16 -8.03
CA GLY A 295 15.15 -1.08 -6.64
C GLY A 295 14.06 -1.40 -5.62
N ASP A 296 14.11 -0.74 -4.46
CA ASP A 296 13.16 -0.89 -3.36
C ASP A 296 12.36 0.40 -3.05
N CYS A 297 12.60 1.49 -3.78
CA CYS A 297 11.88 2.73 -3.59
C CYS A 297 11.68 3.53 -4.88
N TYR A 298 10.57 4.26 -4.92
CA TYR A 298 10.20 5.19 -5.98
C TYR A 298 10.21 6.61 -5.43
N THR A 299 11.09 7.46 -5.95
CA THR A 299 11.16 8.84 -5.47
C THR A 299 11.11 9.86 -6.61
N SER A 300 10.37 10.94 -6.36
CA SER A 300 10.34 12.12 -7.22
C SER A 300 11.43 13.15 -6.88
N HIS A 301 11.95 13.10 -5.65
CA HIS A 301 12.90 14.05 -5.08
C HIS A 301 14.16 13.31 -4.59
N LYS A 302 15.27 14.05 -4.49
CA LYS A 302 16.51 13.56 -3.89
C LYS A 302 16.46 13.82 -2.39
N PHE A 303 16.71 12.79 -1.60
CA PHE A 303 16.81 12.88 -0.15
C PHE A 303 18.27 12.91 0.31
N ARG A 304 18.51 13.43 1.50
CA ARG A 304 19.83 13.42 2.16
C ARG A 304 19.75 12.56 3.41
N CYS A 305 20.84 11.87 3.71
CA CYS A 305 20.94 11.12 4.96
C CYS A 305 20.92 12.11 6.13
N LEU A 306 20.01 11.90 7.07
CA LEU A 306 19.97 12.62 8.33
C LEU A 306 20.59 11.71 9.40
N THR A 307 21.76 12.08 9.91
CA THR A 307 22.37 11.40 11.05
C THR A 307 21.63 11.77 12.32
N TRP A 308 20.68 10.93 12.73
CA TRP A 308 19.76 11.20 13.83
C TRP A 308 20.47 11.66 15.11
N GLY A 309 21.52 10.96 15.55
CA GLY A 309 22.25 11.33 16.77
C GLY A 309 23.00 12.67 16.69
N SER A 310 23.34 13.17 15.50
CA SER A 310 23.90 14.53 15.38
C SER A 310 22.80 15.59 15.36
N PHE A 311 21.64 15.27 14.77
CA PHE A 311 20.50 16.16 14.73
C PHE A 311 19.85 16.32 16.11
N ASP A 312 19.62 15.21 16.81
CA ASP A 312 19.07 15.19 18.16
C ASP A 312 19.92 16.02 19.13
N ARG A 313 21.25 15.83 19.14
CA ARG A 313 22.17 16.67 19.93
C ARG A 313 22.19 18.16 19.58
N TYR A 314 21.70 18.54 18.41
CA TYR A 314 21.64 19.94 17.98
C TYR A 314 20.31 20.59 18.37
N VAL A 315 19.22 19.81 18.41
CA VAL A 315 17.86 20.32 18.66
C VAL A 315 17.45 20.16 20.13
N SER A 316 17.97 19.14 20.80
CA SER A 316 17.81 18.86 22.24
C SER A 316 18.85 19.62 23.07
#